data_AF-A0AAU6WPN9-F1
#
_entry.id   AF-A0AAU6WPN9-F1
#
_cell.length_a   1.000
_cell.length_b   1.000
_cell.length_c   1.000
_cell.angle_alpha   90.00
_cell.angle_beta   90.00
_cell.angle_gamma   90.00
#
_symmetry.space_group_name_H-M   'P 1'
#
loop_
_entity.id
_entity.type
_entity.pdbx_description
1 polymer ?
#
loop_
_entity_poly.entity_id
_entity_poly.type
_entity_poly.pdbx_seq_one_letter_code
_entity_poly.pdbx_strand_id
1 'polypeptide(L)'
;MIDLDYVQQIIEKEISPDFKISRYFDTEDLVIYFWKHKEYDSDDERGRIIGSGPVVYDKKTKEYRVMGSREWFSEEICKLFETEEGKERMNDHDYVMSLFENGEENPDYSHSLIEKSKRIFFAGNM
;
A
#
# COMPACT_ATOMS: atom_id res chain seq x y z
N MET A 1 23.24 1.25 -5.96
CA MET A 1 23.54 1.12 -4.53
C MET A 1 22.66 2.12 -3.82
N ILE A 2 21.87 1.66 -2.85
CA ILE A 2 20.94 2.49 -2.08
C ILE A 2 21.74 3.25 -1.01
N ASP A 3 21.56 4.56 -0.92
CA ASP A 3 22.25 5.42 0.05
C ASP A 3 21.30 5.73 1.23
N LEU A 4 21.30 4.84 2.22
CA LEU A 4 20.41 4.95 3.38
C LEU A 4 20.78 6.14 4.28
N ASP A 5 22.07 6.51 4.34
CA ASP A 5 22.52 7.64 5.16
C ASP A 5 22.00 8.95 4.59
N TYR A 6 22.07 9.12 3.27
CA TYR A 6 21.51 10.30 2.59
C TYR A 6 19.99 10.36 2.74
N VAL A 7 19.29 9.24 2.58
CA VAL A 7 17.82 9.20 2.76
C VAL A 7 17.43 9.53 4.21
N GLN A 8 18.18 9.02 5.19
CA GLN A 8 17.94 9.35 6.59
C GLN A 8 18.11 10.86 6.83
N GLN A 9 19.11 11.50 6.24
CA GLN A 9 19.28 12.96 6.33
C GLN A 9 18.08 13.73 5.73
N ILE A 10 17.51 13.25 4.62
CA ILE A 10 16.29 13.86 4.04
C ILE A 10 15.13 13.74 5.02
N ILE A 11 14.91 12.56 5.64
CA ILE A 11 13.84 12.35 6.61
C ILE A 11 14.00 13.29 7.80
N GLU A 12 15.21 13.38 8.36
CA GLU A 12 15.47 14.21 9.53
C GLU A 12 15.28 15.70 9.25
N LYS A 13 15.63 16.14 8.03
CA LYS A 13 15.53 17.55 7.61
C LYS A 13 14.12 17.96 7.20
N GLU A 14 13.44 17.15 6.38
CA GLU A 14 12.18 17.53 5.73
C GLU A 14 10.94 17.04 6.50
N ILE A 15 11.11 16.06 7.41
CA ILE A 15 10.01 15.48 8.19
C ILE A 15 10.23 15.74 9.68
N SER A 16 11.19 15.07 10.31
CA SER A 16 11.64 15.35 11.69
C SER A 16 12.79 14.42 12.09
N PRO A 17 13.70 14.88 12.97
CA PRO A 17 14.79 14.07 13.52
C PRO A 17 14.31 12.86 14.36
N ASP A 18 13.04 12.81 14.76
CA ASP A 18 12.50 11.71 15.57
C ASP A 18 12.17 10.46 14.76
N PHE A 19 12.33 10.52 13.43
CA PHE A 19 12.00 9.44 12.52
C PHE A 19 13.24 8.71 12.01
N LYS A 20 13.08 7.42 11.72
CA LYS A 20 14.11 6.58 11.11
C LYS A 20 13.54 5.77 9.96
N ILE A 21 14.38 5.42 8.99
CA ILE A 21 14.02 4.44 7.96
C ILE A 21 13.56 3.14 8.63
N SER A 22 12.41 2.63 8.19
CA SER A 22 11.79 1.40 8.70
C SER A 22 11.94 0.24 7.71
N ARG A 23 11.73 0.54 6.43
CA ARG A 23 11.86 -0.41 5.31
C ARG A 23 11.94 0.37 4.01
N TYR A 24 12.37 -0.30 2.95
CA TYR A 24 12.26 0.23 1.60
C TYR A 24 11.80 -0.85 0.62
N PHE A 25 11.20 -0.41 -0.48
CA PHE A 25 10.82 -1.25 -1.61
C PHE A 25 11.54 -0.75 -2.85
N ASP A 26 12.24 -1.67 -3.51
CA ASP A 26 12.94 -1.41 -4.76
C ASP A 26 12.07 -1.97 -5.90
N THR A 27 11.42 -1.08 -6.65
CA THR A 27 10.61 -1.44 -7.82
C THR A 27 11.43 -1.23 -9.09
N GLU A 28 10.87 -1.48 -10.27
CA GLU A 28 11.59 -1.23 -11.53
C GLU A 28 11.96 0.25 -11.69
N ASP A 29 11.01 1.15 -11.42
CA ASP A 29 11.15 2.58 -11.68
C ASP A 29 11.54 3.41 -10.44
N LEU A 30 11.21 2.94 -9.24
CA LEU A 30 11.30 3.72 -8.00
C LEU A 30 11.99 2.94 -6.89
N VAL A 31 12.58 3.67 -5.94
CA VAL A 31 12.86 3.13 -4.61
C VAL A 31 12.06 3.92 -3.59
N ILE A 32 11.21 3.24 -2.83
CA ILE A 32 10.28 3.84 -1.88
C ILE A 32 10.77 3.56 -0.47
N TYR A 33 11.09 4.60 0.29
CA TYR A 33 11.61 4.51 1.65
C TYR A 33 10.53 4.91 2.65
N PHE A 34 10.12 3.94 3.45
CA PHE A 34 9.22 4.14 4.57
C PHE A 34 10.03 4.48 5.81
N TRP A 35 9.42 5.28 6.67
CA TRP A 35 9.99 5.70 7.94
C TRP A 35 8.97 5.46 9.05
N LYS A 36 9.47 5.38 10.28
CA LYS A 36 8.66 5.30 11.50
C LYS A 36 9.29 6.09 12.62
N HIS A 37 8.52 6.40 13.65
CA HIS A 37 9.06 7.07 14.82
C HIS A 37 10.15 6.20 15.50
N LYS A 38 11.17 6.83 16.08
CA LYS A 38 12.27 6.12 16.75
C LYS A 38 11.78 5.38 18.00
N GLU A 39 10.79 5.94 18.68
CA GLU A 39 10.28 5.45 19.98
C GLU A 39 8.91 4.75 19.93
N TYR A 40 8.09 5.00 18.90
CA TYR A 40 6.74 4.42 18.79
C TYR A 40 6.70 3.41 17.64
N ASP A 41 6.06 2.27 17.88
CA ASP A 41 5.92 1.21 16.88
C ASP A 41 4.67 1.37 16.00
N SER A 42 3.62 2.02 16.50
CA SER A 42 2.39 2.31 15.77
C SER A 42 2.18 3.83 15.60
N ASP A 43 1.81 4.24 14.38
CA ASP A 43 1.44 5.63 14.07
C ASP A 43 0.19 6.09 14.85
N ASP A 44 -0.61 5.13 15.34
CA ASP A 44 -1.88 5.34 16.03
C ASP A 44 -1.75 6.09 17.38
N GLU A 45 -0.57 6.08 18.01
CA GLU A 45 -0.35 6.78 19.29
C GLU A 45 -0.23 8.31 19.14
N ARG A 46 -0.10 8.84 17.91
CA ARG A 46 0.06 10.28 17.63
C ARG A 46 -1.21 11.01 17.15
N GLY A 47 -2.37 10.36 17.12
CA GLY A 47 -3.65 11.04 16.90
C GLY A 47 -3.91 11.51 15.46
N ARG A 48 -3.97 10.58 14.50
CA ARG A 48 -4.52 10.79 13.14
C ARG A 48 -3.93 11.97 12.36
N ILE A 49 -2.63 12.21 12.44
CA ILE A 49 -1.97 13.19 11.59
C ILE A 49 -1.74 12.56 10.21
N ILE A 50 -2.35 13.11 9.16
CA ILE A 50 -1.98 12.80 7.78
C ILE A 50 -0.56 13.37 7.58
N GLY A 51 0.44 12.54 7.83
CA GLY A 51 1.85 12.92 7.72
C GLY A 51 2.32 13.04 6.27
N SER A 52 3.55 13.52 6.10
CA SER A 52 4.30 13.39 4.85
C SER A 52 4.30 11.91 4.41
N GLY A 53 4.25 11.66 3.11
CA GLY A 53 4.38 10.31 2.56
C GLY A 53 5.83 9.79 2.66
N PRO A 54 6.13 8.64 2.02
CA PRO A 54 7.48 8.11 1.99
C PRO A 54 8.45 9.03 1.23
N VAL A 55 9.74 8.84 1.47
CA VAL A 55 10.77 9.39 0.57
C VAL A 55 10.84 8.47 -0.64
N VAL A 56 10.87 9.05 -1.84
CA VAL A 56 10.95 8.30 -3.09
C VAL A 56 12.18 8.74 -3.86
N TYR A 57 12.94 7.75 -4.35
CA TYR A 57 13.98 7.93 -5.34
C TYR A 57 13.44 7.51 -6.71
N ASP A 58 13.41 8.44 -7.65
CA ASP A 58 13.06 8.16 -9.04
C ASP A 58 14.32 7.76 -9.80
N LYS A 59 14.35 6.54 -10.36
CA LYS A 59 15.54 6.01 -11.04
C LYS A 59 15.78 6.64 -12.41
N LYS A 60 14.74 7.18 -13.04
CA LYS A 60 14.81 7.83 -14.35
C LYS A 60 15.40 9.23 -14.22
N THR A 61 14.92 10.02 -13.27
CA THR A 61 15.42 11.39 -13.01
C THR A 61 16.65 11.40 -12.10
N LYS A 62 16.85 10.34 -11.31
CA LYS A 62 17.88 10.21 -10.26
C LYS A 62 17.71 11.23 -9.12
N GLU A 63 16.46 11.57 -8.81
CA GLU A 63 16.13 12.56 -7.78
C GLU A 63 15.43 11.91 -6.58
N TYR A 64 15.73 12.44 -5.40
CA TYR A 64 15.01 12.10 -4.16
C TYR A 64 13.98 13.17 -3.85
N ARG A 65 12.79 12.77 -3.41
CA ARG A 65 11.76 13.70 -2.92
C ARG A 65 10.90 13.08 -1.84
N VAL A 66 10.39 13.92 -0.94
CA VAL A 66 9.33 13.53 0.00
C VAL A 66 8.01 13.58 -0.76
N MET A 67 7.31 12.45 -0.84
CA MET A 67 6.01 12.38 -1.50
C MET A 67 4.93 12.95 -0.59
N GLY A 68 4.04 13.78 -1.12
CA GLY A 68 2.89 14.26 -0.34
C GLY A 68 1.86 13.15 -0.11
N SER A 69 1.06 13.24 0.96
CA SER A 69 0.03 12.23 1.28
C SER A 69 -0.94 11.99 0.13
N ARG A 70 -1.42 13.05 -0.54
CA ARG A 70 -2.32 12.91 -1.70
C ARG A 70 -1.67 12.18 -2.88
N GLU A 71 -0.39 12.42 -3.10
CA GLU A 71 0.35 11.78 -4.18
C GLU A 71 0.65 10.31 -3.87
N TRP A 72 0.91 10.00 -2.59
CA TRP A 72 1.12 8.64 -2.13
C TRP A 72 -0.09 7.72 -2.34
N PHE A 73 -1.30 8.26 -2.21
CA PHE A 73 -2.55 7.54 -2.46
C PHE A 73 -3.03 7.65 -3.92
N SER A 74 -2.16 7.96 -4.87
CA SER A 74 -2.53 7.91 -6.29
C SER A 74 -2.73 6.47 -6.75
N GLU A 75 -3.62 6.27 -7.72
CA GLU A 75 -3.90 4.96 -8.31
C GLU A 75 -2.63 4.31 -8.89
N GLU A 76 -1.76 5.12 -9.49
CA GLU A 76 -0.49 4.69 -10.07
C GLU A 76 0.46 4.09 -9.02
N ILE A 77 0.53 4.71 -7.83
CA ILE A 77 1.33 4.19 -6.72
C ILE A 77 0.67 2.97 -6.10
N CYS A 78 -0.66 2.97 -5.94
CA CYS A 78 -1.40 1.81 -5.43
C CYS A 78 -1.17 0.56 -6.31
N LYS A 79 -1.11 0.72 -7.63
CA LYS A 79 -0.79 -0.37 -8.59
C LYS A 79 0.56 -1.03 -8.35
N LEU A 80 1.56 -0.32 -7.80
CA LEU A 80 2.86 -0.91 -7.46
C LEU A 80 2.76 -1.95 -6.33
N PHE A 81 1.71 -1.88 -5.52
CA PHE A 81 1.45 -2.78 -4.41
C PHE A 81 0.27 -3.72 -4.67
N GLU A 82 -0.35 -3.66 -5.86
CA GLU A 82 -1.38 -4.60 -6.25
C GLU A 82 -0.80 -6.00 -6.38
N THR A 83 -1.37 -6.93 -5.62
CA THR A 83 -1.13 -8.36 -5.80
C THR A 83 -2.23 -8.97 -6.65
N GLU A 84 -1.96 -10.09 -7.32
CA GLU A 84 -3.00 -10.81 -8.06
C GLU A 84 -4.17 -11.22 -7.14
N GLU A 85 -3.88 -11.62 -5.89
CA GLU A 85 -4.91 -11.85 -4.86
C GLU A 85 -5.70 -10.57 -4.49
N GLY A 86 -5.06 -9.40 -4.53
CA GLY A 86 -5.70 -8.11 -4.32
C GLY A 86 -6.66 -7.77 -5.46
N LYS A 87 -6.22 -7.95 -6.71
CA LYS A 87 -7.04 -7.76 -7.91
C LYS A 87 -8.23 -8.72 -7.94
N GLU A 88 -8.01 -9.99 -7.62
CA GLU A 88 -9.08 -10.98 -7.54
C GLU A 88 -10.12 -10.59 -6.48
N ARG A 89 -9.69 -10.14 -5.30
CA ARG A 89 -10.61 -9.63 -4.25
C ARG A 89 -11.39 -8.39 -4.69
N MET A 90 -10.76 -7.49 -5.44
CA MET A 90 -11.42 -6.28 -5.94
C MET A 90 -12.46 -6.64 -7.01
N ASN A 91 -12.12 -7.54 -7.94
CA ASN A 91 -13.07 -8.08 -8.92
C ASN A 91 -14.26 -8.79 -8.25
N ASP A 92 -14.00 -9.60 -7.21
CA ASP A 92 -15.02 -10.26 -6.42
C ASP A 92 -15.98 -9.26 -5.75
N HIS A 93 -15.42 -8.19 -5.16
CA HIS A 93 -16.19 -7.09 -4.57
C HIS A 93 -17.05 -6.37 -5.63
N ASP A 94 -16.45 -5.99 -6.76
CA ASP A 94 -17.14 -5.22 -7.80
C ASP A 94 -18.27 -6.04 -8.44
N TYR A 95 -18.07 -7.35 -8.62
CA TYR A 95 -19.13 -8.25 -9.04
C TYR A 95 -20.30 -8.24 -8.04
N VAL A 96 -20.04 -8.42 -6.74
CA VAL A 96 -21.09 -8.39 -5.72
C VAL A 96 -21.82 -7.05 -5.68
N MET A 97 -21.10 -5.93 -5.80
CA MET A 97 -21.72 -4.61 -5.87
C MET A 97 -22.60 -4.46 -7.12
N SER A 98 -22.15 -4.95 -8.27
CA SER A 98 -22.94 -4.93 -9.50
C SER A 98 -24.24 -5.75 -9.40
N LEU A 99 -24.23 -6.86 -8.62
CA LEU A 99 -25.46 -7.62 -8.33
C LEU A 99 -26.47 -6.80 -7.52
N PHE A 100 -26.01 -6.01 -6.55
CA PHE A 100 -26.88 -5.13 -5.77
C PHE A 100 -27.45 -3.98 -6.61
N GLU A 101 -26.66 -3.43 -7.53
CA GLU A 101 -27.06 -2.30 -8.37
C GLU A 101 -28.00 -2.73 -9.50
N ASN A 102 -27.67 -3.83 -10.19
CA ASN A 102 -28.25 -4.17 -11.48
C ASN A 102 -29.02 -5.50 -11.46
N GLY A 103 -28.78 -6.38 -10.47
CA GLY A 103 -29.44 -7.68 -10.35
C GLY A 103 -29.05 -8.72 -11.40
N GLU A 104 -28.08 -8.43 -12.28
CA GLU A 104 -27.65 -9.34 -13.34
C GLU A 104 -26.61 -10.35 -12.84
N GLU A 105 -27.07 -11.58 -12.61
CA GLU A 105 -26.22 -12.66 -12.14
C GLU A 105 -25.45 -13.35 -13.27
N ASN A 106 -24.16 -13.56 -13.05
CA ASN A 106 -23.37 -14.58 -13.76
C ASN A 106 -23.32 -15.88 -12.92
N PRO A 107 -24.06 -16.94 -13.27
CA PRO A 107 -24.19 -18.13 -12.43
C PRO A 107 -22.86 -18.87 -12.19
N ASP A 108 -22.00 -18.93 -13.20
CA ASP A 108 -20.70 -19.61 -13.10
C ASP A 108 -19.77 -18.87 -12.12
N TYR A 109 -19.76 -17.54 -12.21
CA TYR A 109 -18.95 -16.70 -11.33
C TYR A 109 -19.48 -16.73 -9.89
N SER A 110 -20.80 -16.65 -9.71
CA SER A 110 -21.45 -16.80 -8.40
C SER A 110 -21.14 -18.15 -7.74
N HIS A 111 -21.21 -19.24 -8.50
CA HIS A 111 -20.87 -20.57 -7.99
C HIS A 111 -19.40 -20.65 -7.53
N SER A 112 -18.47 -20.14 -8.34
CA SER A 112 -17.04 -20.08 -8.01
C SER A 112 -16.79 -19.30 -6.70
N LEU A 113 -17.40 -18.13 -6.55
CA LEU A 113 -17.33 -17.27 -5.36
C LEU A 113 -17.86 -17.96 -4.10
N ILE A 114 -18.97 -18.69 -4.22
CA ILE A 114 -19.56 -19.45 -3.11
C ILE A 114 -18.59 -20.56 -2.67
N GLU A 115 -18.02 -21.33 -3.59
CA GLU A 115 -17.07 -22.40 -3.27
C GLU A 115 -15.74 -21.85 -2.70
N LYS A 116 -15.29 -20.69 -3.17
CA LYS A 116 -14.16 -19.96 -2.58
C LYS A 116 -14.47 -19.54 -1.13
N SER A 117 -15.63 -18.97 -0.88
CA SER A 117 -16.06 -18.52 0.45
C SER A 117 -16.19 -19.68 1.46
N LYS A 118 -16.76 -20.81 1.02
CA LYS A 118 -16.82 -22.04 1.83
C LYS A 118 -15.44 -22.51 2.24
N ARG A 119 -14.49 -22.57 1.31
CA ARG A 119 -13.11 -23.01 1.60
C ARG A 119 -12.44 -22.13 2.65
N ILE A 120 -12.62 -20.82 2.59
CA ILE A 120 -12.09 -19.88 3.59
C ILE A 120 -12.73 -20.14 4.96
N PHE A 121 -14.06 -20.28 5.00
CA PHE A 121 -14.80 -20.49 6.25
C PHE A 121 -14.45 -21.83 6.94
N PHE A 122 -14.19 -22.89 6.17
CA PHE A 122 -13.81 -24.19 6.71
C PHE A 122 -12.31 -24.32 7.00
N ALA A 123 -11.44 -23.58 6.31
CA ALA A 123 -10.01 -23.56 6.60
C ALA A 123 -9.66 -22.80 7.90
N GLY A 124 -10.45 -21.81 8.30
CA GLY A 124 -10.25 -21.06 9.55
C GLY A 124 -10.76 -21.73 10.83
N ASN A 125 -11.36 -22.93 10.73
CA ASN A 125 -11.94 -23.70 11.85
C ASN A 125 -11.16 -25.00 12.15
N MET A 126 -9.95 -25.17 11.60
CA MET A 126 -8.98 -26.22 11.95
C MET A 126 -7.76 -25.60 12.62
#